data_AF-A0A061I7Z4-F1
#
_entry.id   AF-A0A061I7Z4-F1
#
_cell.length_a   1.000
_cell.length_b   1.000
_cell.length_c   1.000
_cell.angle_alpha   90.00
_cell.angle_beta   90.00
_cell.angle_gamma   90.00
#
_symmetry.space_group_name_H-M   'P 1'
#
loop_
_entity.id
_entity.type
_entity.pdbx_description
1 polymer ?
#
loop_
_entity_poly.entity_id
_entity_poly.type
_entity_poly.pdbx_seq_one_letter_code
_entity_poly.pdbx_strand_id
1 'polypeptide(L)'
;MHSHLNLQTKPVDPTVDGGAQVQQVVNIECVSDFTEAPVLNIQFRYGGTFQNVSVKLPITLNKFFQPTEMASQDFFQRWKQLSNPQQEVQNIFKAKHPMDTEITKAKIIGFGSALLEEVDPNPANFVGAGIIHTKTTQIGCLLRLEPNLQAQMYRLTLRTSKDTVSQRLCELLSEQF
;
A
#
# COMPACT_ATOMS: atom_id res chain seq x y z
N MET A 1 -10.25 2.15 -22.97
CA MET A 1 -9.91 2.22 -21.54
C MET A 1 -8.48 1.74 -21.39
N HIS A 2 -7.56 2.57 -20.89
CA HIS A 2 -6.18 2.14 -20.66
C HIS A 2 -6.12 1.38 -19.32
N SER A 3 -5.55 0.18 -19.31
CA SER A 3 -5.41 -0.60 -18.08
C SER A 3 -4.40 0.09 -17.15
N HIS A 4 -4.78 0.32 -15.89
CA HIS A 4 -3.89 0.93 -14.87
C HIS A 4 -2.80 -0.03 -14.39
N LEU A 5 -3.03 -1.33 -14.54
CA LEU A 5 -2.14 -2.41 -14.13
C LEU A 5 -2.06 -3.44 -15.26
N ASN A 6 -0.84 -3.83 -15.63
CA ASN A 6 -0.59 -4.84 -16.65
C ASN A 6 -0.04 -6.10 -15.96
N LEU A 7 -0.67 -7.25 -16.23
CA LEU A 7 -0.31 -8.55 -15.66
C LEU A 7 0.03 -9.51 -16.79
N GLN A 8 1.24 -10.04 -16.80
CA GLN A 8 1.70 -11.00 -17.79
C GLN A 8 2.12 -12.28 -17.11
N THR A 9 1.61 -13.40 -17.58
CA THR A 9 1.96 -14.72 -17.04
C THR A 9 2.05 -15.75 -18.15
N LYS A 10 2.78 -16.83 -17.89
CA LYS A 10 2.83 -17.99 -18.77
C LYS A 10 1.82 -19.05 -18.28
N PRO A 11 1.29 -19.89 -19.18
CA PRO A 11 0.49 -21.04 -18.78
C PRO A 11 1.27 -21.96 -17.82
N VAL A 12 0.53 -22.60 -16.93
CA VAL A 12 1.01 -23.64 -16.01
C VAL A 12 0.56 -25.00 -16.55
N ASP A 13 1.22 -26.09 -16.12
CA ASP A 13 0.74 -27.43 -16.45
C ASP A 13 -0.69 -27.62 -15.90
N PRO A 14 -1.66 -28.08 -16.72
CA PRO A 14 -3.02 -28.29 -16.27
C PRO A 14 -3.19 -29.51 -15.33
N THR A 15 -2.17 -30.36 -15.22
CA THR A 15 -2.17 -31.54 -14.34
C THR A 15 -1.26 -31.28 -13.13
N VAL A 16 -1.81 -31.50 -11.94
CA VAL A 16 -1.05 -31.43 -10.69
C VAL A 16 -1.20 -32.77 -9.99
N ASP A 17 -0.11 -33.53 -9.91
CA ASP A 17 -0.10 -34.83 -9.23
C ASP A 17 -0.39 -34.67 -7.74
N GLY A 18 -0.92 -35.73 -7.12
CA GLY A 18 -1.18 -35.75 -5.68
C GLY A 18 0.08 -35.50 -4.87
N GLY A 19 0.08 -34.43 -4.06
CA GLY A 19 1.24 -34.01 -3.27
C GLY A 19 2.28 -33.19 -4.03
N ALA A 20 2.07 -32.93 -5.33
CA ALA A 20 2.94 -32.05 -6.12
C ALA A 20 2.56 -30.57 -5.98
N GLN A 21 3.47 -29.70 -6.42
CA GLN A 21 3.26 -28.26 -6.51
C GLN A 21 3.65 -27.76 -7.90
N VAL A 22 2.80 -26.89 -8.47
CA VAL A 22 3.12 -26.11 -9.67
C VAL A 22 3.16 -24.63 -9.33
N GLN A 23 3.99 -23.87 -10.05
CA GLN A 23 4.17 -22.43 -9.81
C GLN A 23 3.87 -21.65 -11.08
N GLN A 24 3.09 -20.58 -10.92
CA GLN A 24 2.85 -19.59 -11.97
C GLN A 24 3.53 -18.27 -11.58
N VAL A 25 4.39 -17.76 -12.47
CA VAL A 25 5.02 -16.44 -12.30
C VAL A 25 4.17 -15.38 -12.98
N VAL A 26 3.85 -14.30 -12.26
CA VAL A 26 3.11 -13.14 -12.77
C VAL A 26 4.05 -11.94 -12.78
N ASN A 27 4.36 -11.44 -13.98
CA ASN A 27 5.07 -10.18 -14.18
C ASN A 27 4.07 -9.03 -14.12
N ILE A 28 4.41 -7.97 -13.38
CA ILE A 28 3.50 -6.88 -13.07
C ILE A 28 4.13 -5.55 -13.49
N GLU A 29 3.40 -4.74 -14.25
CA GLU A 29 3.76 -3.35 -14.58
C GLU A 29 2.63 -2.42 -14.11
N CYS A 30 2.93 -1.50 -13.20
CA CYS A 30 2.01 -0.43 -12.81
C CYS A 30 2.06 0.69 -13.85
N VAL A 31 1.00 0.84 -14.63
CA VAL A 31 0.92 1.83 -15.70
C VAL A 31 0.53 3.20 -15.15
N SER A 32 -0.45 3.22 -14.25
CA SER A 32 -0.94 4.37 -13.50
C SER A 32 -1.48 3.91 -12.14
N ASP A 33 -1.81 4.86 -11.26
CA ASP A 33 -2.44 4.58 -9.98
C ASP A 33 -3.78 3.85 -10.15
N PHE A 34 -4.09 2.98 -9.19
CA PHE A 34 -5.23 2.08 -9.22
C PHE A 34 -5.76 1.77 -7.82
N THR A 35 -7.05 1.46 -7.75
CA THR A 35 -7.74 1.11 -6.49
C THR A 35 -8.08 -0.38 -6.42
N GLU A 36 -8.61 -0.94 -7.51
CA GLU A 36 -9.08 -2.33 -7.54
C GLU A 36 -7.94 -3.35 -7.49
N ALA A 37 -8.17 -4.42 -6.74
CA ALA A 37 -7.26 -5.57 -6.69
C ALA A 37 -7.65 -6.60 -7.77
N PRO A 38 -6.69 -7.16 -8.52
CA PRO A 38 -6.95 -8.25 -9.46
C PRO A 38 -7.53 -9.48 -8.76
N VAL A 39 -8.34 -10.27 -9.47
CA VAL A 39 -8.88 -11.54 -8.96
C VAL A 39 -8.17 -12.70 -9.65
N LEU A 40 -7.60 -13.61 -8.87
CA LEU A 40 -7.17 -14.92 -9.34
C LEU A 40 -8.34 -15.88 -9.26
N ASN A 41 -8.76 -16.39 -10.40
CA ASN A 41 -9.76 -17.44 -10.51
C ASN A 41 -9.06 -18.75 -10.91
N ILE A 42 -9.25 -19.80 -10.11
CA ILE A 42 -8.65 -21.12 -10.30
C ILE A 42 -9.79 -22.12 -10.52
N GLN A 43 -9.77 -22.78 -11.67
CA GLN A 43 -10.74 -23.80 -12.04
C GLN A 43 -10.01 -25.10 -12.37
N PHE A 44 -10.45 -26.20 -11.78
CA PHE A 44 -9.83 -27.52 -12.00
C PHE A 44 -10.85 -28.65 -11.77
N ARG A 45 -10.46 -29.88 -12.10
CA ARG A 45 -11.25 -31.08 -11.81
C ARG A 45 -10.59 -31.91 -10.72
N TYR A 46 -11.39 -32.40 -9.78
CA TYR A 46 -10.93 -33.28 -8.71
C TYR A 46 -11.94 -34.42 -8.49
N GLY A 47 -11.51 -35.68 -8.63
CA GLY A 47 -12.39 -36.84 -8.48
C GLY A 47 -13.62 -36.83 -9.42
N GLY A 48 -13.48 -36.27 -10.62
CA GLY A 48 -14.59 -36.10 -11.57
C GLY A 48 -15.51 -34.89 -11.32
N THR A 49 -15.31 -34.16 -10.22
CA THR A 49 -16.07 -32.94 -9.89
C THR A 49 -15.35 -31.68 -10.35
N PHE A 50 -16.10 -30.63 -10.69
CA PHE A 50 -15.55 -29.31 -11.02
C PHE A 50 -15.36 -28.47 -9.77
N GLN A 51 -14.21 -27.84 -9.66
CA GLN A 51 -13.82 -26.98 -8.54
C GLN A 51 -13.56 -25.57 -9.05
N ASN A 52 -13.98 -24.56 -8.27
CA ASN A 52 -13.83 -23.14 -8.62
C ASN A 52 -13.48 -22.33 -7.37
N VAL A 53 -12.36 -21.63 -7.41
CA VAL A 53 -11.87 -20.77 -6.33
C VAL A 53 -11.59 -19.38 -6.88
N SER A 54 -12.07 -18.35 -6.19
CA SER A 54 -11.80 -16.95 -6.53
C SER A 54 -11.20 -16.24 -5.32
N VAL A 55 -10.05 -15.59 -5.51
CA VAL A 55 -9.36 -14.83 -4.46
C VAL A 55 -8.81 -13.53 -5.02
N LYS A 56 -8.86 -12.45 -4.24
CA LYS A 56 -8.17 -11.20 -4.59
C LYS A 56 -6.67 -11.38 -4.46
N LEU A 57 -5.91 -11.05 -5.50
CA LEU A 57 -4.46 -10.98 -5.42
C LEU A 57 -4.04 -9.73 -4.65
N PRO A 58 -3.09 -9.82 -3.71
CA PRO A 58 -2.64 -8.70 -2.88
C PRO A 58 -1.67 -7.78 -3.65
N ILE A 59 -2.03 -7.41 -4.88
CA ILE A 59 -1.33 -6.41 -5.69
C ILE A 59 -2.01 -5.08 -5.42
N THR A 60 -1.36 -4.26 -4.61
CA THR A 60 -1.87 -2.96 -4.14
C THR A 60 -0.92 -1.84 -4.53
N LEU A 61 -1.43 -0.61 -4.60
CA LEU A 61 -0.68 0.55 -5.07
C LEU A 61 0.63 0.76 -4.29
N ASN A 62 0.62 0.53 -2.97
CA ASN A 62 1.79 0.69 -2.11
C ASN A 62 2.95 -0.28 -2.44
N LYS A 63 2.74 -1.34 -3.23
CA LYS A 63 3.82 -2.22 -3.68
C LYS A 63 4.78 -1.55 -4.67
N PHE A 64 4.42 -0.38 -5.20
CA PHE A 64 5.23 0.41 -6.13
C PHE A 64 5.87 1.63 -5.46
N PHE A 65 5.95 1.63 -4.13
CA PHE A 65 6.68 2.65 -3.39
C PHE A 65 8.19 2.50 -3.60
N GLN A 66 8.87 3.63 -3.78
CA GLN A 66 10.29 3.79 -3.53
C GLN A 66 10.45 4.66 -2.28
N PRO A 67 11.08 4.15 -1.20
CA PRO A 67 11.31 4.93 0.01
C PRO A 67 12.22 6.12 -0.29
N THR A 68 11.96 7.27 0.35
CA THR A 68 12.75 8.48 0.16
C THR A 68 13.13 9.09 1.50
N GLU A 69 14.40 8.93 1.87
CA GLU A 69 15.00 9.61 3.02
C GLU A 69 15.11 11.12 2.76
N MET A 70 14.83 11.92 3.79
CA MET A 70 15.04 13.37 3.75
C MET A 70 15.14 13.96 5.16
N ALA A 71 15.76 15.13 5.28
CA ALA A 71 15.81 15.84 6.54
C ALA A 71 14.44 16.44 6.90
N SER A 72 14.23 16.71 8.20
CA SER A 72 12.99 17.32 8.72
C SER A 72 12.61 18.61 7.99
N GLN A 73 13.58 19.48 7.69
CA GLN A 73 13.35 20.72 6.96
C GLN A 73 12.77 20.47 5.56
N ASP A 74 13.31 19.52 4.82
CA ASP A 74 12.85 19.18 3.47
C ASP A 74 11.45 18.56 3.50
N PHE A 75 11.19 17.70 4.49
CA PHE A 75 9.86 17.13 4.70
C PHE A 75 8.82 18.22 4.88
N PHE A 76 9.04 19.16 5.81
CA PHE A 76 8.07 20.23 6.06
C PHE A 76 7.92 21.21 4.90
N GLN A 77 8.98 21.45 4.13
CA GLN A 77 8.87 22.23 2.89
C GLN A 77 7.94 21.53 1.89
N ARG A 78 8.15 20.24 1.62
CA ARG A 78 7.31 19.45 0.71
C ARG A 78 5.88 19.30 1.23
N TRP A 79 5.72 19.08 2.54
CA TRP A 79 4.42 18.99 3.20
C TRP A 79 3.58 20.24 2.98
N LYS A 80 4.20 21.43 3.12
CA LYS A 80 3.54 22.73 2.91
C LYS A 80 3.26 23.02 1.44
N GLN A 81 4.06 22.48 0.51
CA GLN A 81 3.82 22.62 -0.94
C GLN A 81 2.58 21.83 -1.40
N LEU A 82 2.26 20.72 -0.75
CA LEU A 82 1.03 19.95 -0.97
C LEU A 82 -0.13 20.62 -0.21
N SER A 83 -0.59 21.76 -0.74
CA SER A 83 -1.59 22.63 -0.10
C SER A 83 -2.99 22.54 -0.72
N ASN A 84 -3.15 21.83 -1.84
CA ASN A 84 -4.49 21.61 -2.42
C ASN A 84 -5.30 20.72 -1.47
N PRO A 85 -6.50 21.14 -1.01
CA PRO A 85 -7.32 20.35 -0.09
C PRO A 85 -7.62 18.93 -0.59
N GLN A 86 -7.73 18.70 -1.90
CA GLN A 86 -7.99 17.37 -2.46
C GLN A 86 -6.77 16.43 -2.40
N GLN A 87 -5.57 16.98 -2.24
CA GLN A 87 -4.33 16.21 -2.11
C GLN A 87 -4.09 15.71 -0.68
N GLU A 88 -4.85 16.21 0.31
CA GLU A 88 -4.83 15.75 1.68
C GLU A 88 -6.00 14.82 1.97
N VAL A 89 -5.70 13.63 2.50
CA VAL A 89 -6.72 12.74 3.04
C VAL A 89 -6.36 12.41 4.48
N GLN A 90 -7.33 12.59 5.37
CA GLN A 90 -7.23 12.23 6.78
C GLN A 90 -8.22 11.14 7.14
N ASN A 91 -7.78 10.17 7.93
CA ASN A 91 -8.65 9.16 8.52
C ASN A 91 -8.37 9.04 10.01
N ILE A 92 -9.43 9.09 10.82
CA ILE A 92 -9.38 8.84 12.26
C ILE A 92 -10.11 7.53 12.51
N PHE A 93 -9.40 6.52 13.00
CA PHE A 93 -9.93 5.17 13.12
C PHE A 93 -9.45 4.48 14.40
N LYS A 94 -10.24 3.50 14.86
CA LYS A 94 -9.92 2.69 16.04
C LYS A 94 -8.86 1.64 15.67
N ALA A 95 -7.87 1.46 16.54
CA ALA A 95 -6.86 0.43 16.38
C ALA A 95 -7.51 -0.98 16.38
N LYS A 96 -7.14 -1.81 15.40
CA LYS A 96 -7.53 -3.23 15.30
C LYS A 96 -6.51 -4.14 15.97
N HIS A 97 -5.29 -3.64 16.17
CA HIS A 97 -4.17 -4.35 16.76
C HIS A 97 -3.57 -3.55 17.93
N PRO A 98 -2.78 -4.21 18.82
CA PRO A 98 -2.03 -3.50 19.84
C PRO A 98 -1.15 -2.40 19.22
N MET A 99 -1.13 -1.23 19.87
CA MET A 99 -0.35 -0.06 19.43
C MET A 99 1.12 -0.19 19.85
N ASP A 100 1.77 -1.27 19.41
CA ASP A 100 3.19 -1.54 19.65
C ASP A 100 4.07 -0.72 18.69
N THR A 101 5.04 0.00 19.23
CA THR A 101 5.90 0.92 18.47
C THR A 101 6.72 0.20 17.40
N GLU A 102 7.39 -0.90 17.73
CA GLU A 102 8.29 -1.59 16.79
C GLU A 102 7.50 -2.29 15.69
N ILE A 103 6.35 -2.87 16.02
CA ILE A 103 5.42 -3.44 15.03
C ILE A 103 4.88 -2.32 14.11
N THR A 104 4.58 -1.14 14.66
CA THR A 104 4.11 0.01 13.87
C THR A 104 5.18 0.50 12.90
N LYS A 105 6.44 0.62 13.35
CA LYS A 105 7.59 0.93 12.48
C LYS A 105 7.74 -0.10 11.37
N ALA A 106 7.72 -1.39 11.71
CA ALA A 106 7.83 -2.48 10.74
C ALA A 106 6.69 -2.48 9.71
N LYS A 107 5.46 -2.15 10.12
CA LYS A 107 4.30 -2.01 9.22
C LYS A 107 4.48 -0.85 8.25
N ILE A 108 4.96 0.31 8.70
CA ILE A 108 5.21 1.48 7.83
C ILE A 108 6.33 1.17 6.82
N ILE A 109 7.43 0.57 7.27
CA ILE A 109 8.54 0.16 6.39
C ILE A 109 8.05 -0.89 5.38
N GLY A 110 7.31 -1.91 5.86
CA GLY A 110 6.74 -2.96 5.01
C GLY A 110 5.64 -2.46 4.06
N PHE A 111 5.04 -1.31 4.35
CA PHE A 111 4.12 -0.63 3.45
C PHE A 111 4.85 -0.01 2.24
N GLY A 112 6.12 0.38 2.42
CA GLY A 112 7.04 0.77 1.35
C GLY A 112 7.64 2.17 1.48
N SER A 113 7.19 3.00 2.42
CA SER A 113 7.77 4.32 2.65
C SER A 113 9.04 4.25 3.48
N ALA A 114 9.91 5.25 3.35
CA ALA A 114 10.92 5.53 4.37
C ALA A 114 10.23 5.87 5.70
N LEU A 115 10.84 5.52 6.82
CA LEU A 115 10.42 5.94 8.16
C LEU A 115 11.37 7.04 8.61
N LEU A 116 10.88 8.27 8.68
CA LEU A 116 11.69 9.43 9.01
C LEU A 116 11.66 9.69 10.52
N GLU A 117 12.79 9.49 11.18
CA GLU A 117 12.97 9.76 12.60
C GLU A 117 13.17 11.28 12.83
N GLU A 118 12.76 11.78 14.01
CA GLU A 118 12.96 13.18 14.45
C GLU A 118 12.36 14.27 13.52
N VAL A 119 11.37 13.92 12.70
CA VAL A 119 10.65 14.89 11.86
C VAL A 119 9.48 15.53 12.60
N ASP A 120 8.61 14.72 13.21
CA ASP A 120 7.55 15.24 14.07
C ASP A 120 8.12 15.63 15.44
N PRO A 121 7.82 16.83 15.97
CA PRO A 121 8.21 17.19 17.33
C PRO A 121 7.64 16.26 18.41
N ASN A 122 6.52 15.58 18.14
CA ASN A 122 5.99 14.54 19.02
C ASN A 122 6.65 13.18 18.68
N PRO A 123 7.49 12.63 19.58
CA PRO A 123 8.20 11.37 19.32
C PRO A 123 7.30 10.14 19.27
N ALA A 124 6.02 10.25 19.67
CA ALA A 124 5.04 9.17 19.53
C ALA A 124 4.46 9.07 18.11
N ASN A 125 4.62 10.11 17.29
CA ASN A 125 4.10 10.14 15.92
C ASN A 125 5.10 9.50 14.96
N PHE A 126 4.59 8.89 13.90
CA PHE A 126 5.39 8.33 12.83
C PHE A 126 5.26 9.16 11.57
N VAL A 127 6.38 9.42 10.91
CA VAL A 127 6.43 10.16 9.66
C VAL A 127 7.03 9.27 8.59
N GLY A 128 6.43 9.27 7.41
CA GLY A 128 6.96 8.53 6.28
C GLY A 128 6.94 9.31 4.99
N ALA A 129 7.87 8.96 4.10
CA ALA A 129 7.99 9.58 2.80
C ALA A 129 8.44 8.60 1.72
N GLY A 130 8.02 8.86 0.49
CA GLY A 130 8.50 8.14 -0.68
C GLY A 130 7.77 8.54 -1.93
N ILE A 131 8.00 7.79 -3.00
CA ILE A 131 7.44 8.05 -4.32
C ILE A 131 6.73 6.79 -4.81
N ILE A 132 5.48 6.90 -5.24
CA ILE A 132 4.83 5.84 -6.00
C ILE A 132 5.30 5.93 -7.45
N HIS A 133 5.91 4.86 -7.93
CA HIS A 133 6.38 4.74 -9.30
C HIS A 133 5.34 4.05 -10.17
N THR A 134 4.83 4.78 -11.15
CA THR A 134 4.02 4.23 -12.24
C THR A 134 4.72 4.53 -13.56
N LYS A 135 4.34 3.84 -14.64
CA LYS A 135 4.89 4.09 -15.97
C LYS A 135 4.65 5.53 -16.45
N THR A 136 3.49 6.08 -16.12
CA THR A 136 3.04 7.37 -16.62
C THR A 136 3.43 8.54 -15.73
N THR A 137 3.54 8.32 -14.42
CA THR A 137 3.74 9.38 -13.43
C THR A 137 4.50 8.89 -12.20
N GLN A 138 5.24 9.81 -11.58
CA GLN A 138 5.80 9.63 -10.24
C GLN A 138 5.01 10.50 -9.26
N ILE A 139 4.55 9.91 -8.16
CA ILE A 139 3.70 10.60 -7.17
C ILE A 139 4.45 10.67 -5.86
N GLY A 140 4.87 11.88 -5.47
CA GLY A 140 5.47 12.13 -4.16
C GLY A 140 4.42 11.97 -3.07
N CYS A 141 4.74 11.17 -2.05
CA CYS A 141 3.83 10.80 -0.98
C CYS A 141 4.47 11.07 0.38
N LEU A 142 3.75 11.79 1.23
CA LEU A 142 4.10 12.05 2.61
C LEU A 142 2.97 11.53 3.51
N LEU A 143 3.33 10.86 4.60
CA LEU A 143 2.37 10.37 5.58
C LEU A 143 2.77 10.78 6.99
N ARG A 144 1.75 10.96 7.83
CA ARG A 144 1.87 11.20 9.26
C ARG A 144 0.85 10.35 9.99
N LEU A 145 1.31 9.48 10.88
CA LEU A 145 0.47 8.61 11.71
C LEU A 145 0.60 9.02 13.18
N GLU A 146 -0.52 9.42 13.77
CA GLU A 146 -0.57 9.98 15.12
C GLU A 146 -1.38 9.03 16.03
N PRO A 147 -0.72 8.19 16.86
CA PRO A 147 -1.39 7.31 17.80
C PRO A 147 -1.97 8.08 19.00
N ASN A 148 -3.19 7.75 19.39
CA ASN A 148 -3.79 8.09 20.66
C ASN A 148 -3.98 6.83 21.50
N LEU A 149 -3.02 6.55 22.38
CA LEU A 149 -3.00 5.34 23.22
C LEU A 149 -4.19 5.27 24.19
N GLN A 150 -4.63 6.41 24.73
CA GLN A 150 -5.75 6.44 25.69
C GLN A 150 -7.07 6.09 25.01
N ALA A 151 -7.30 6.62 23.81
CA ALA A 151 -8.53 6.37 23.05
C ALA A 151 -8.46 5.10 22.18
N GLN A 152 -7.29 4.46 22.06
CA GLN A 152 -7.02 3.35 21.14
C GLN A 152 -7.41 3.72 19.69
N MET A 153 -7.00 4.93 19.27
CA MET A 153 -7.27 5.45 17.92
C MET A 153 -5.99 5.92 17.25
N TYR A 154 -6.01 5.98 15.93
CA TYR A 154 -5.00 6.64 15.11
C TYR A 154 -5.63 7.79 14.33
N ARG A 155 -4.86 8.85 14.11
CA ARG A 155 -5.10 9.81 13.02
C ARG A 155 -4.02 9.61 11.97
N LEU A 156 -4.40 9.14 10.79
CA LEU A 156 -3.53 9.03 9.64
C LEU A 156 -3.80 10.21 8.69
N THR A 157 -2.74 10.89 8.27
CA THR A 157 -2.79 11.94 7.25
C THR A 157 -1.89 11.56 6.09
N LEU A 158 -2.44 11.51 4.87
CA LEU A 158 -1.69 11.37 3.62
C LEU A 158 -1.76 12.69 2.86
N ARG A 159 -0.59 13.18 2.43
CA ARG A 159 -0.48 14.24 1.42
C ARG A 159 0.33 13.71 0.25
N THR A 160 -0.24 13.75 -0.95
CA THR A 160 0.47 13.31 -2.15
C THR A 160 0.22 14.27 -3.31
N SER A 161 1.04 14.22 -4.36
CA SER A 161 0.82 15.08 -5.53
C SER A 161 -0.43 14.70 -6.36
N LYS A 162 -1.18 13.66 -5.98
CA LYS A 162 -2.40 13.20 -6.67
C LYS A 162 -3.49 12.73 -5.68
N ASP A 163 -4.67 13.32 -5.76
CA ASP A 163 -5.84 13.06 -4.91
C ASP A 163 -6.21 11.57 -4.77
N THR A 164 -6.33 10.86 -5.88
CA THR A 164 -6.66 9.42 -5.91
C THR A 164 -5.64 8.56 -5.18
N VAL A 165 -4.36 8.96 -5.20
CA VAL A 165 -3.28 8.26 -4.50
C VAL A 165 -3.34 8.52 -3.00
N SER A 166 -3.60 9.77 -2.58
CA SER A 166 -3.82 10.09 -1.17
C SER A 166 -4.95 9.26 -0.57
N GLN A 167 -6.09 9.19 -1.27
CA GLN A 167 -7.24 8.38 -0.87
C GLN A 167 -6.88 6.90 -0.76
N ARG A 168 -6.28 6.33 -1.82
CA ARG A 168 -5.99 4.89 -1.87
C ARG A 168 -4.96 4.45 -0.83
N LEU A 169 -3.89 5.21 -0.63
CA LEU A 169 -2.88 4.89 0.36
C LEU A 169 -3.44 5.02 1.78
N CYS A 170 -4.29 6.01 2.04
CA CYS A 170 -4.94 6.18 3.33
C CYS A 170 -5.85 4.98 3.67
N GLU A 171 -6.66 4.51 2.72
CA GLU A 171 -7.48 3.29 2.88
C GLU A 171 -6.64 2.06 3.20
N LEU A 172 -5.60 1.79 2.39
CA LEU A 172 -4.77 0.59 2.55
C LEU A 172 -4.02 0.58 3.88
N LEU A 173 -3.46 1.71 4.27
CA LEU A 173 -2.63 1.83 5.47
C LEU A 173 -3.48 1.86 6.75
N SER A 174 -4.68 2.45 6.72
CA SER A 174 -5.60 2.45 7.86
C SER A 174 -6.02 1.02 8.28
N GLU A 175 -6.10 0.10 7.33
CA GLU A 175 -6.47 -1.30 7.60
C GLU A 175 -5.36 -2.11 8.29
N GLN A 176 -4.15 -1.56 8.41
CA GLN A 176 -3.00 -2.28 8.98
C GLN A 176 -2.86 -2.12 10.50
N PHE A 177 -3.58 -1.21 11.16
CA PHE A 177 -3.37 -0.88 12.58
C PHE A 177 -4.58 -1.15 13.46
#